data_AF-A0A0J7I1P3-F1
#
_entry.id   AF-A0A0J7I1P3-F1
#
_cell.length_a   1.000
_cell.length_b   1.000
_cell.length_c   1.000
_cell.angle_alpha   90.00
_cell.angle_beta   90.00
_cell.angle_gamma   90.00
#
_symmetry.space_group_name_H-M   'P 1'
#
loop_
_entity.id
_entity.type
_entity.pdbx_description
1 polymer ?
#
loop_
_entity_poly.entity_id
_entity_poly.type
_entity_poly.pdbx_seq_one_letter_code
_entity_poly.pdbx_strand_id
1 'polypeptide(L)'
;MKHRLFREQQLNCNIETAWKFFSSANNLTEITPKDMNFIVLTKMENDEIVEGMLIDYYVSPLFGIKMKWQTEILKVDFQKSFIDFQKKGPYKLWHHHHEFIPNEKGVLMKDTVDYELPMGFLGEMAHSLFVKKKLEDIFNYRYTVLEKMFSTK
;
A
#
# COMPACT_ATOMS: atom_id res chain seq x y z
N MET A 1 8.70 -17.82 5.76
CA MET A 1 9.66 -16.88 6.37
C MET A 1 9.02 -15.51 6.37
N LYS A 2 9.20 -14.71 7.43
CA LYS A 2 8.72 -13.33 7.43
C LYS A 2 9.72 -12.44 6.69
N HIS A 3 9.22 -11.62 5.80
CA HIS A 3 9.97 -10.66 5.00
C HIS A 3 9.50 -9.25 5.34
N ARG A 4 10.40 -8.27 5.18
CA ARG A 4 10.09 -6.85 5.37
C ARG A 4 10.54 -6.03 4.16
N LEU A 5 9.65 -5.17 3.68
CA LEU A 5 9.98 -4.10 2.76
C LEU A 5 9.82 -2.77 3.50
N PHE A 6 10.84 -1.91 3.39
CA PHE A 6 10.82 -0.57 3.95
C PHE A 6 11.10 0.45 2.84
N ARG A 7 10.30 1.52 2.79
CA ARG A 7 10.50 2.66 1.90
C ARG A 7 10.26 3.96 2.66
N GLU A 8 11.01 4.98 2.28
CA GLU A 8 10.80 6.34 2.73
C GLU A 8 10.80 7.29 1.53
N GLN A 9 9.99 8.34 1.59
CA GLN A 9 9.92 9.35 0.54
C GLN A 9 9.55 10.70 1.15
N GLN A 10 10.24 11.76 0.72
CA GLN A 10 9.86 13.12 1.04
C GLN A 10 8.78 13.59 0.06
N LEU A 11 7.64 14.01 0.60
CA LEU A 11 6.56 14.63 -0.15
C LEU A 11 6.59 16.14 0.10
N ASN A 12 6.65 16.94 -0.96
CA ASN A 12 6.62 18.40 -0.85
C ASN A 12 5.17 18.92 -0.87
N CYS A 13 4.43 18.58 0.19
CA CYS A 13 3.08 19.04 0.48
C CYS A 13 2.85 19.13 2.00
N ASN A 14 1.71 19.70 2.42
CA ASN A 14 1.31 19.72 3.83
C ASN A 14 0.67 18.38 4.25
N ILE A 15 0.51 18.21 5.56
CA ILE A 15 0.00 16.95 6.13
C ILE A 15 -1.45 16.68 5.74
N GLU A 16 -2.27 17.72 5.59
CA GLU A 16 -3.67 17.58 5.20
C GLU A 16 -3.80 17.01 3.78
N THR A 17 -2.95 17.48 2.86
CA THR A 17 -2.92 17.01 1.47
C THR A 17 -2.42 15.58 1.39
N ALA A 18 -1.32 15.26 2.08
CA ALA A 18 -0.81 13.89 2.14
C ALA A 18 -1.86 12.95 2.74
N TRP A 19 -2.38 13.28 3.92
CA TRP A 19 -3.37 12.47 4.61
C TRP A 19 -4.59 12.19 3.74
N LYS A 20 -5.23 13.24 3.20
CA LYS A 20 -6.40 13.10 2.32
C LYS A 20 -6.13 12.20 1.12
N PHE A 21 -4.91 12.23 0.58
CA PHE A 21 -4.55 11.35 -0.53
C PHE A 21 -4.48 9.88 -0.09
N PHE A 22 -3.71 9.58 0.95
CA PHE A 22 -3.46 8.20 1.39
C PHE A 22 -4.60 7.58 2.19
N SER A 23 -5.46 8.39 2.82
CA SER A 23 -6.64 7.92 3.54
C SER A 23 -7.79 7.52 2.62
N SER A 24 -7.63 7.61 1.29
CA SER A 24 -8.63 7.19 0.31
C SER A 24 -8.19 5.93 -0.42
N ALA A 25 -8.97 4.85 -0.29
CA ALA A 25 -8.71 3.61 -1.02
C ALA A 25 -8.80 3.80 -2.54
N ASN A 26 -9.59 4.77 -3.01
CA ASN A 26 -9.75 5.08 -4.43
C ASN A 26 -8.44 5.60 -5.04
N ASN A 27 -7.67 6.39 -4.28
CA ASN A 27 -6.38 6.93 -4.70
C ASN A 27 -5.28 5.86 -4.79
N LEU A 28 -5.44 4.70 -4.15
CA LEU A 28 -4.48 3.59 -4.25
C LEU A 28 -4.31 3.13 -5.71
N THR A 29 -5.35 3.27 -6.53
CA THR A 29 -5.32 2.94 -7.97
C THR A 29 -4.30 3.80 -8.72
N GLU A 30 -4.14 5.07 -8.34
CA GLU A 30 -3.23 6.01 -9.01
C GLU A 30 -1.75 5.66 -8.78
N ILE A 31 -1.43 5.20 -7.57
CA ILE A 31 -0.07 4.85 -7.16
C ILE A 31 0.25 3.36 -7.30
N THR A 32 -0.66 2.57 -7.90
CA THR A 32 -0.45 1.16 -8.21
C THR A 32 -0.18 1.00 -9.71
N PRO A 33 0.77 0.15 -10.13
CA PRO A 33 1.00 -0.12 -11.55
C PRO A 33 -0.28 -0.49 -12.30
N LYS A 34 -0.52 0.13 -13.47
CA LYS A 34 -1.76 -0.07 -14.25
C LYS A 34 -1.99 -1.51 -14.68
N ASP A 35 -0.92 -2.27 -14.94
CA ASP A 35 -0.98 -3.69 -15.29
C ASP A 35 -1.57 -4.56 -14.17
N MET A 36 -1.59 -4.07 -12.92
CA MET A 36 -2.21 -4.78 -11.81
C MET A 36 -3.74 -4.68 -11.79
N ASN A 37 -4.37 -3.86 -12.64
CA ASN A 37 -5.84 -3.74 -12.73
C ASN A 37 -6.49 -3.64 -11.33
N PHE A 38 -6.05 -2.67 -10.53
CA PHE A 38 -6.58 -2.44 -9.19
C PHE A 38 -8.02 -1.92 -9.28
N ILE A 39 -8.97 -2.65 -8.71
CA ILE A 39 -10.39 -2.30 -8.75
C ILE A 39 -10.96 -2.36 -7.33
N VAL A 40 -11.26 -1.19 -6.76
CA VAL A 40 -11.95 -1.07 -5.46
C VAL A 40 -13.40 -1.51 -5.61
N LEU A 41 -13.86 -2.38 -4.71
CA LEU A 41 -15.25 -2.87 -4.68
C LEU A 41 -16.07 -2.22 -3.57
N THR A 42 -15.43 -1.87 -2.46
CA THR A 42 -16.08 -1.17 -1.34
C THR A 42 -16.33 0.29 -1.72
N LYS A 43 -17.59 0.73 -1.65
CA LYS A 43 -17.92 2.16 -1.80
C LYS A 43 -17.47 2.92 -0.56
N MET A 44 -16.71 3.99 -0.76
CA MET A 44 -16.33 4.92 0.30
C MET A 44 -17.30 6.10 0.31
N GLU A 45 -17.85 6.43 1.47
CA GLU A 45 -18.81 7.54 1.58
C GLU A 45 -18.10 8.91 1.57
N ASN A 46 -16.98 9.02 2.28
CA ASN A 46 -16.23 10.29 2.43
C ASN A 46 -14.77 10.18 1.96
N ASP A 47 -14.41 9.14 1.21
CA ASP A 47 -13.03 8.88 0.78
C ASP A 47 -11.98 8.87 1.93
N GLU A 48 -12.42 8.58 3.16
CA GLU A 48 -11.56 8.45 4.34
C GLU A 48 -11.69 7.06 4.97
N ILE A 49 -10.54 6.47 5.32
CA ILE A 49 -10.44 5.24 6.09
C ILE A 49 -10.74 5.48 7.57
N VAL A 50 -11.33 4.48 8.21
CA VAL A 50 -11.60 4.45 9.65
C VAL A 50 -11.19 3.11 10.24
N GLU A 51 -10.87 3.07 11.53
CA GLU A 51 -10.57 1.82 12.23
C GLU A 51 -11.70 0.80 12.10
N GLY A 52 -11.35 -0.46 11.85
CA GLY A 52 -12.28 -1.57 11.61
C GLY A 52 -12.88 -1.60 10.21
N MET A 53 -12.59 -0.62 9.34
CA MET A 53 -13.09 -0.62 7.96
C MET A 53 -12.54 -1.81 7.18
N LEU A 54 -13.44 -2.51 6.47
CA LEU A 54 -13.08 -3.56 5.52
C LEU A 54 -13.12 -3.04 4.08
N ILE A 55 -12.03 -3.22 3.36
CA ILE A 55 -11.91 -2.79 1.97
C ILE A 55 -11.68 -4.02 1.10
N ASP A 56 -12.65 -4.32 0.24
CA ASP A 56 -12.57 -5.36 -0.77
C ASP A 56 -12.10 -4.76 -2.10
N TYR A 57 -11.14 -5.41 -2.75
CA TYR A 57 -10.66 -5.03 -4.07
C TYR A 57 -10.16 -6.22 -4.88
N TYR A 58 -10.02 -6.03 -6.19
CA TYR A 58 -9.33 -6.95 -7.08
C TYR A 58 -7.96 -6.40 -7.47
N VAL A 59 -6.98 -7.30 -7.57
CA VAL A 59 -5.65 -7.02 -8.14
C VAL A 59 -5.19 -8.19 -9.00
N SER A 60 -4.32 -7.90 -9.96
CA SER A 60 -3.75 -8.87 -10.89
C SER A 60 -2.21 -8.79 -10.87
N PRO A 61 -1.56 -9.10 -9.74
CA PRO A 61 -0.12 -8.86 -9.57
C PRO A 61 0.76 -9.74 -10.46
N LEU A 62 0.25 -10.90 -10.90
CA LEU A 62 1.01 -11.90 -11.65
C LEU A 62 0.22 -12.33 -12.89
N PHE A 63 0.81 -12.16 -14.06
CA PHE A 63 0.32 -12.66 -15.36
C PHE A 63 -1.15 -12.36 -15.67
N GLY A 64 -1.70 -11.25 -15.17
CA GLY A 64 -3.11 -10.88 -15.37
C GLY A 64 -4.12 -11.74 -14.61
N ILE A 65 -3.68 -12.62 -13.71
CA ILE A 65 -4.56 -13.45 -12.89
C ILE A 65 -5.23 -12.57 -11.85
N LYS A 66 -6.55 -12.35 -12.02
CA LYS A 66 -7.37 -11.56 -11.10
C LYS A 66 -7.54 -12.28 -9.77
N MET A 67 -7.13 -11.63 -8.68
CA MET A 67 -7.21 -12.11 -7.30
C MET A 67 -8.09 -11.18 -6.49
N LYS A 68 -8.95 -11.75 -5.63
CA LYS A 68 -9.71 -10.99 -4.64
C LYS A 68 -8.86 -10.78 -3.39
N TRP A 69 -8.84 -9.55 -2.88
CA TRP A 69 -8.17 -9.17 -1.66
C TRP A 69 -9.16 -8.42 -0.76
N GLN A 70 -9.12 -8.69 0.55
CA GLN A 70 -9.81 -7.91 1.57
C GLN A 70 -8.80 -7.44 2.63
N THR A 71 -8.73 -6.14 2.85
CA THR A 71 -7.94 -5.52 3.92
C THR A 71 -8.85 -5.01 5.03
N GLU A 72 -8.32 -5.00 6.24
CA GLU A 72 -8.92 -4.34 7.42
C GLU A 72 -7.99 -3.21 7.85
N ILE A 73 -8.55 -2.03 8.10
CA ILE A 73 -7.82 -0.92 8.71
C ILE A 73 -7.78 -1.16 10.22
N LEU A 74 -6.64 -1.65 10.72
CA LEU A 74 -6.51 -2.05 12.13
C LEU A 74 -6.40 -0.86 13.07
N LYS A 75 -5.67 0.17 12.64
CA LYS A 75 -5.39 1.34 13.47
C LYS A 75 -5.33 2.61 12.62
N VAL A 76 -5.84 3.72 13.16
CA VAL A 76 -5.71 5.05 12.58
C VAL A 76 -5.30 6.05 13.67
N ASP A 77 -4.13 6.65 13.53
CA ASP A 77 -3.76 7.87 14.26
C ASP A 77 -3.84 9.03 13.26
N PHE A 78 -4.90 9.83 13.40
CA PHE A 78 -5.24 10.87 12.42
C PHE A 78 -4.04 11.78 12.10
N GLN A 79 -3.74 11.90 10.81
CA GLN A 79 -2.61 12.68 10.28
C GLN A 79 -1.22 12.23 10.76
N LYS A 80 -1.09 11.02 11.30
CA LYS A 80 0.20 10.47 11.73
C LYS A 80 0.47 9.11 11.14
N SER A 81 -0.46 8.17 11.24
CA SER A 81 -0.27 6.83 10.71
C SER A 81 -1.57 6.06 10.56
N PHE A 82 -1.53 5.01 9.75
CA PHE A 82 -2.54 3.96 9.77
C PHE A 82 -1.91 2.61 9.42
N ILE A 83 -2.61 1.55 9.83
CA ILE A 83 -2.21 0.16 9.56
C ILE A 83 -3.33 -0.53 8.79
N ASP A 84 -3.00 -1.10 7.64
CA ASP A 84 -3.85 -2.08 6.97
C ASP A 84 -3.30 -3.50 7.12
N PHE A 85 -4.22 -4.44 7.22
CA PHE A 85 -3.93 -5.85 7.40
C PHE A 85 -4.75 -6.68 6.43
N GLN A 86 -4.12 -7.64 5.76
CA GLN A 86 -4.86 -8.55 4.89
C GLN A 86 -5.68 -9.53 5.73
N LYS A 87 -7.00 -9.47 5.59
CA LYS A 87 -7.93 -10.49 6.12
C LYS A 87 -8.07 -11.68 5.18
N LYS A 88 -8.09 -11.42 3.87
CA LYS A 88 -8.15 -12.45 2.83
C LYS A 88 -7.31 -12.00 1.64
N GLY A 89 -6.43 -12.87 1.15
CA GLY A 89 -5.57 -12.53 0.02
C GLY A 89 -4.49 -13.58 -0.20
N PRO A 90 -3.55 -13.32 -1.12
CA PRO A 90 -2.56 -14.30 -1.57
C PRO A 90 -1.44 -14.54 -0.56
N TYR A 91 -1.24 -13.63 0.39
CA TYR A 91 -0.21 -13.78 1.42
C TYR A 91 -0.74 -14.58 2.62
N LYS A 92 0.17 -15.19 3.38
CA LYS A 92 -0.15 -15.71 4.71
C LYS A 92 -0.22 -14.59 5.75
N LEU A 93 0.61 -13.57 5.57
CA LEU A 93 0.62 -12.34 6.36
C LEU A 93 0.85 -11.16 5.41
N TRP A 94 0.08 -10.10 5.60
CA TRP A 94 0.39 -8.79 5.05
C TRP A 94 -0.06 -7.76 6.07
N HIS A 95 0.90 -7.00 6.57
CA HIS A 95 0.72 -5.95 7.56
C HIS A 95 1.50 -4.73 7.08
N HIS A 96 0.78 -3.71 6.62
CA HIS A 96 1.37 -2.51 6.05
C HIS A 96 1.11 -1.35 7.01
N HIS A 97 2.20 -0.77 7.53
CA HIS A 97 2.18 0.44 8.32
C HIS A 97 2.59 1.65 7.48
N HIS A 98 1.72 2.65 7.44
CA HIS A 98 1.94 3.93 6.79
C HIS A 98 2.17 5.00 7.85
N GLU A 99 3.26 5.75 7.75
CA GLU A 99 3.60 6.83 8.67
C GLU A 99 3.83 8.13 7.91
N PHE A 100 3.36 9.23 8.48
CA PHE A 100 3.46 10.59 7.94
C PHE A 100 4.08 11.50 8.99
N ILE A 101 5.25 12.05 8.68
CA ILE A 101 6.05 12.85 9.62
C ILE A 101 6.27 14.23 9.01
N PRO A 102 5.51 15.26 9.44
CA PRO A 102 5.71 16.62 8.97
C PRO A 102 7.12 17.14 9.30
N ASN A 103 7.73 17.87 8.38
CA ASN A 103 9.04 18.49 8.54
C ASN A 103 9.16 19.77 7.69
N GLU A 104 10.33 20.41 7.73
CA GLU A 104 10.59 21.67 7.01
C GLU A 104 10.45 21.58 5.47
N LYS A 105 10.45 20.36 4.91
CA LYS A 105 10.34 20.09 3.47
C LYS A 105 8.98 19.52 3.07
N GLY A 106 7.99 19.54 3.96
CA GLY A 106 6.65 18.97 3.76
C GLY A 106 6.40 17.78 4.68
N VAL A 107 6.20 16.58 4.12
CA VAL A 107 5.92 15.34 4.88
C VAL A 107 6.90 14.24 4.48
N LEU A 108 7.60 13.68 5.45
CA LEU A 108 8.33 12.43 5.26
C LEU A 108 7.36 11.25 5.43
N MET A 109 7.09 10.54 4.35
CA MET A 109 6.31 9.31 4.37
C MET A 109 7.22 8.11 4.59
N LYS A 110 6.79 7.17 5.44
CA LYS A 110 7.42 5.86 5.59
C LYS A 110 6.39 4.76 5.39
N ASP A 111 6.78 3.74 4.64
CA ASP A 111 6.00 2.54 4.38
C ASP A 111 6.79 1.33 4.90
N THR A 112 6.21 0.60 5.86
CA THR A 112 6.75 -0.68 6.34
C THR A 112 5.76 -1.79 6.05
N VAL A 113 6.15 -2.72 5.17
CA VAL A 113 5.36 -3.90 4.84
C VAL A 113 6.02 -5.13 5.43
N ASP A 114 5.35 -5.74 6.41
CA ASP A 114 5.68 -7.07 6.90
C ASP A 114 4.80 -8.10 6.21
N TYR A 115 5.42 -9.06 5.53
CA TYR A 115 4.69 -10.05 4.75
C TYR A 115 5.28 -11.46 4.85
N GLU A 116 4.43 -12.46 4.68
CA GLU A 116 4.80 -13.88 4.68
C GLU A 116 4.03 -14.57 3.56
N LEU A 117 4.72 -15.41 2.79
CA LEU A 117 4.11 -16.21 1.73
C LEU A 117 3.58 -17.54 2.27
N PRO A 118 2.48 -18.07 1.72
CA PRO A 118 1.98 -19.40 2.07
C PRO A 118 2.91 -20.50 1.49
N MET A 119 2.57 -21.77 1.72
CA MET A 119 3.24 -22.94 1.10
C MET A 119 4.71 -23.17 1.49
N GLY A 120 5.18 -22.56 2.60
CA GLY A 120 6.48 -22.85 3.18
C GLY A 120 7.62 -22.67 2.18
N PHE A 121 8.41 -23.72 1.95
CA PHE A 121 9.58 -23.70 1.05
C PHE A 121 9.24 -23.28 -0.39
N LEU A 122 8.11 -23.73 -0.94
CA LEU A 122 7.67 -23.32 -2.28
C LEU A 122 7.36 -21.82 -2.33
N GLY A 123 6.79 -21.27 -1.25
CA GLY A 123 6.59 -19.84 -1.08
C GLY A 123 7.91 -19.06 -1.10
N GLU A 124 8.96 -19.56 -0.44
CA GLU A 124 10.28 -18.93 -0.45
C GLU A 124 10.96 -18.98 -1.82
N MET A 125 10.77 -20.07 -2.58
CA MET A 125 11.23 -20.11 -3.97
C MET A 125 10.52 -19.06 -4.83
N ALA A 126 9.19 -18.99 -4.75
CA ALA A 126 8.42 -17.95 -5.45
C ALA A 126 8.81 -16.53 -5.00
N HIS A 127 9.16 -16.36 -3.73
CA HIS A 127 9.66 -15.09 -3.18
C HIS A 127 10.89 -14.61 -3.91
N SER A 128 11.92 -15.47 -3.92
CA SER A 128 13.24 -15.16 -4.47
C SER A 128 13.20 -14.95 -5.98
N LEU A 129 12.35 -15.68 -6.69
CA LEU A 129 12.26 -15.62 -8.15
C LEU A 129 11.39 -14.46 -8.66
N PHE A 130 10.26 -14.17 -7.98
CA PHE A 130 9.23 -13.28 -8.54
C PHE A 130 8.69 -12.24 -7.55
N VAL A 131 8.26 -12.64 -6.35
CA VAL A 131 7.46 -11.76 -5.47
C VAL A 131 8.27 -10.57 -4.98
N LYS A 132 9.53 -10.79 -4.56
CA LYS A 132 10.39 -9.70 -4.07
C LYS A 132 10.55 -8.61 -5.12
N LYS A 133 10.89 -9.00 -6.36
CA LYS A 133 11.05 -8.07 -7.48
C LYS A 133 9.74 -7.34 -7.81
N LYS A 134 8.62 -8.05 -7.85
CA LYS A 134 7.32 -7.41 -8.13
C LYS A 134 6.95 -6.39 -7.06
N LEU A 135 7.21 -6.67 -5.78
CA LEU A 135 7.01 -5.70 -4.70
C LEU A 135 7.91 -4.48 -4.84
N GLU A 136 9.20 -4.68 -5.15
CA GLU A 136 10.12 -3.57 -5.43
C GLU A 136 9.61 -2.71 -6.60
N ASP A 137 9.16 -3.33 -7.70
CA ASP A 137 8.63 -2.63 -8.87
C ASP A 137 7.37 -1.81 -8.54
N ILE A 138 6.45 -2.37 -7.74
CA ILE A 138 5.24 -1.67 -7.27
C ILE A 138 5.63 -0.41 -6.49
N PHE A 139 6.54 -0.54 -5.53
CA PHE A 139 6.95 0.59 -4.71
C PHE A 139 7.81 1.61 -5.47
N ASN A 140 8.56 1.19 -6.49
CA ASN A 140 9.29 2.10 -7.37
C ASN A 140 8.34 2.89 -8.28
N TYR A 141 7.29 2.24 -8.80
CA TYR A 141 6.22 2.92 -9.53
C TYR A 141 5.52 3.95 -8.64
N ARG A 142 5.09 3.53 -7.44
CA ARG A 142 4.51 4.43 -6.43
C ARG A 142 5.41 5.62 -6.17
N TYR A 143 6.70 5.40 -5.93
CA TYR A 143 7.67 6.48 -5.72
C TYR A 143 7.68 7.48 -6.88
N THR A 144 7.78 6.99 -8.11
CA THR A 144 7.83 7.82 -9.33
C THR A 144 6.55 8.65 -9.50
N VAL A 145 5.40 8.06 -9.23
CA VAL A 145 4.10 8.73 -9.34
C VAL A 145 3.93 9.77 -8.25
N LEU A 146 4.26 9.44 -7.00
CA LEU A 146 4.24 10.39 -5.87
C LEU A 146 5.21 11.54 -6.08
N GLU A 147 6.40 11.26 -6.62
CA GLU A 147 7.38 12.29 -6.96
C GLU A 147 6.77 13.27 -7.96
N LYS A 148 6.12 12.81 -9.02
CA LYS A 148 5.46 13.69 -9.99
C LYS A 148 4.29 14.47 -9.38
N MET A 149 3.51 13.86 -8.49
CA MET A 149 2.34 14.51 -7.88
C MET A 149 2.74 15.59 -6.87
N PHE A 150 3.81 15.36 -6.11
CA PHE A 150 4.20 16.23 -5.00
C PHE A 150 5.50 17.01 -5.21
N SER A 151 6.18 16.90 -6.36
CA SER A 151 7.39 17.69 -6.68
C SER A 151 7.12 19.09 -7.20
N THR A 152 5.86 19.42 -7.54
CA THR A 152 5.53 20.74 -8.08
C THR A 152 5.39 21.74 -6.94
N LYS A 153 6.35 22.66 -6.82
CA LYS A 153 6.26 23.87 -5.99
C LYS A 153 5.26 24.85 -6.56
#